data_AF-A0A7C1ZKC4-F1
#
_entry.id   AF-A0A7C1ZKC4-F1
#
_cell.length_a   1.000
_cell.length_b   1.000
_cell.length_c   1.000
_cell.angle_alpha   90.00
_cell.angle_beta   90.00
_cell.angle_gamma   90.00
#
_symmetry.space_group_name_H-M   'P 1'
#
loop_
_entity.id
_entity.type
_entity.pdbx_description
1 polymer ?
#
loop_
_entity_poly.entity_id
_entity_poly.type
_entity_poly.pdbx_seq_one_letter_code
_entity_poly.pdbx_strand_id
1 'polypeptide(L)'
;MSRIKLSRKYFIGKNRPGIWSSVYAYKPQSEKIYTKRGEIFAAISLEGPKDFDLATTGNLLLDNFHEAFFENKKDTILVALEKAVISVQQRLSILI
;
A
#
# COMPACT_ATOMS: atom_id res chain seq x y z
N MET A 1 -20.47 -21.96 -20.16
CA MET A 1 -19.48 -21.55 -19.13
C MET A 1 -18.48 -20.60 -19.79
N SER A 2 -18.56 -19.29 -19.52
CA SER A 2 -17.65 -18.29 -20.10
C SER A 2 -16.26 -18.39 -19.46
N ARG A 3 -15.21 -18.50 -20.29
CA ARG A 3 -13.82 -18.44 -19.85
C ARG A 3 -13.52 -17.02 -19.38
N ILE A 4 -13.31 -16.83 -18.07
CA ILE A 4 -12.84 -15.57 -17.51
C ILE A 4 -11.47 -15.25 -18.11
N LYS A 5 -11.39 -14.16 -18.88
CA LYS A 5 -10.13 -13.64 -19.43
C LYS A 5 -9.38 -12.94 -18.30
N LEU A 6 -8.51 -13.66 -17.62
CA LEU A 6 -7.63 -13.11 -16.58
C LEU A 6 -6.58 -12.19 -17.21
N SER A 7 -6.81 -10.88 -17.14
CA SER A 7 -5.82 -9.85 -17.49
C SER A 7 -4.86 -9.67 -16.32
N ARG A 8 -3.68 -10.31 -16.37
CA ARG A 8 -2.60 -10.05 -15.40
C ARG A 8 -1.91 -8.73 -15.77
N LYS A 9 -2.14 -7.68 -14.98
CA LYS A 9 -1.44 -6.41 -15.12
C LYS A 9 -0.22 -6.43 -14.20
N TYR A 10 0.96 -6.66 -14.76
CA TYR A 10 2.21 -6.65 -14.01
C TYR A 10 2.63 -5.20 -13.80
N PHE A 11 2.68 -4.76 -12.54
CA PHE A 11 3.39 -3.53 -12.17
C PHE A 11 4.86 -3.88 -12.00
N ILE A 12 5.57 -3.92 -13.13
CA ILE A 12 7.04 -4.00 -13.11
C ILE A 12 7.50 -2.55 -12.98
N GLY A 13 7.99 -2.17 -11.79
CA GLY A 13 8.60 -0.86 -11.59
C GLY A 13 9.68 -0.63 -12.64
N LYS A 14 9.67 0.53 -13.31
CA LYS A 14 10.79 0.91 -14.18
C LYS A 14 11.97 1.19 -13.26
N ASN A 15 12.96 0.29 -13.23
CA ASN A 15 14.19 0.49 -12.46
C ASN A 15 14.98 1.65 -13.11
N ARG A 16 14.69 2.87 -12.67
CA ARG A 16 15.34 4.11 -13.07
C ARG A 16 15.89 4.77 -11.80
N PRO A 17 17.10 5.35 -11.84
CA PRO A 17 17.62 6.11 -10.70
C PRO A 17 16.62 7.18 -10.26
N GLY A 18 16.32 7.26 -8.96
CA GLY A 18 15.35 8.19 -8.41
C GLY A 18 13.88 7.75 -8.56
N ILE A 19 13.60 6.51 -8.97
CA ILE A 19 12.25 5.94 -9.02
C ILE A 19 12.23 4.61 -8.27
N TRP A 20 11.24 4.45 -7.40
CA TRP A 20 10.98 3.20 -6.68
C TRP A 20 9.50 2.85 -6.80
N SER A 21 9.18 1.58 -6.98
CA SER A 21 7.79 1.11 -6.96
C SER A 21 7.71 -0.26 -6.33
N SER A 22 6.65 -0.51 -5.56
CA SER A 22 6.40 -1.80 -4.94
C SER A 22 4.91 -2.11 -4.93
N VAL A 23 4.61 -3.41 -4.93
CA VAL A 23 3.25 -3.93 -4.77
C VAL A 23 3.17 -4.56 -3.39
N TYR A 24 2.16 -4.16 -2.65
CA TYR A 24 1.83 -4.67 -1.35
C TYR A 24 0.55 -5.51 -1.45
N ALA A 25 0.65 -6.79 -1.11
CA ALA A 25 -0.47 -7.69 -1.05
C ALA A 25 -0.51 -8.33 0.33
N TYR A 26 -1.62 -8.18 1.04
CA TYR A 26 -1.75 -8.73 2.38
C TYR A 26 -3.14 -9.29 2.64
N LYS A 27 -3.12 -10.55 3.05
CA LYS A 27 -4.28 -11.29 3.53
C LYS A 27 -4.11 -11.54 5.03
N PRO A 28 -4.99 -10.97 5.88
CA PRO A 28 -4.97 -11.24 7.31
C PRO A 28 -5.10 -12.74 7.62
N GLN A 29 -4.27 -13.24 8.53
CA GLN A 29 -4.40 -14.62 9.02
C GLN A 29 -5.56 -14.79 10.00
N SER A 30 -5.88 -13.74 10.76
CA SER A 30 -7.03 -13.76 11.68
C SER A 30 -8.34 -13.64 10.89
N GLU A 31 -9.19 -14.66 10.99
CA GLU A 31 -10.51 -14.68 10.34
C GLU A 31 -11.40 -13.51 10.78
N LYS A 32 -11.27 -13.06 12.04
CA LYS A 32 -11.96 -11.88 12.55
C LYS A 32 -11.53 -10.59 11.82
N ILE A 33 -10.24 -10.42 11.59
CA ILE A 33 -9.71 -9.26 10.85
C ILE A 33 -10.09 -9.38 9.38
N TYR A 34 -9.93 -10.56 8.79
CA TYR A 34 -10.28 -10.82 7.40
C TYR A 34 -11.76 -10.52 7.12
N THR A 35 -12.67 -10.99 7.95
CA THR A 35 -14.12 -10.71 7.81
C THR A 35 -14.42 -9.21 7.91
N LYS A 36 -13.64 -8.47 8.71
CA LYS A 36 -13.85 -7.03 8.94
C LYS A 36 -13.16 -6.12 7.90
N ARG A 37 -12.05 -6.57 7.31
CA ARG A 37 -11.13 -5.71 6.52
C ARG A 37 -10.80 -6.27 5.14
N GLY A 38 -11.04 -7.55 4.90
CA GLY A 38 -10.74 -8.22 3.64
C GLY A 38 -9.23 -8.39 3.39
N GLU A 39 -8.91 -8.70 2.14
CA GLU A 39 -7.56 -8.71 1.60
C GLU A 39 -7.27 -7.38 0.91
N ILE A 40 -6.05 -6.88 1.06
CA ILE A 40 -5.61 -5.63 0.42
C ILE A 40 -4.60 -5.91 -0.66
N PHE A 41 -4.75 -5.14 -1.75
CA PHE A 41 -3.76 -4.96 -2.79
C PHE A 41 -3.50 -3.46 -2.94
N ALA A 42 -2.26 -3.04 -2.77
CA ALA A 42 -1.84 -1.67 -2.95
C ALA A 42 -0.58 -1.62 -3.83
N ALA A 43 -0.42 -0.53 -4.56
CA ALA A 43 0.80 -0.24 -5.28
C ALA A 43 1.25 1.16 -4.89
N ILE A 44 2.54 1.29 -4.57
CA ILE A 44 3.17 2.56 -4.27
C ILE A 44 4.24 2.82 -5.32
N SER A 45 4.30 4.06 -5.79
CA SER A 45 5.35 4.54 -6.67
C SER A 45 5.86 5.86 -6.11
N LEU A 46 7.16 5.94 -5.91
CA LEU A 46 7.86 7.12 -5.42
C LEU A 46 8.86 7.59 -6.47
N GLU A 47 9.01 8.89 -6.54
CA GLU A 47 10.03 9.56 -7.34
C GLU A 47 10.71 10.61 -6.46
N GLY A 48 12.03 10.71 -6.55
CA GLY A 48 12.79 11.65 -5.73
C GLY A 48 14.26 11.77 -6.15
N PRO A 49 15.03 12.57 -5.39
CA PRO A 49 16.46 12.77 -5.63
C PRO A 49 17.24 11.44 -5.66
N LYS A 50 18.33 11.39 -6.42
CA LYS A 50 19.12 10.15 -6.60
C LYS A 50 19.85 9.70 -5.33
N ASP A 51 20.08 10.63 -4.42
CA ASP A 51 20.72 10.50 -3.12
C ASP A 51 19.73 10.20 -1.98
N PHE A 52 18.43 10.21 -2.27
CA PHE A 52 17.39 9.88 -1.31
C PHE A 52 17.09 8.38 -1.28
N ASP A 53 17.00 7.79 -0.08
CA ASP A 53 16.65 6.37 0.07
C ASP A 53 15.14 6.14 -0.10
N LEU A 54 14.74 6.06 -1.37
CA LEU A 54 13.36 5.78 -1.77
C LEU A 54 12.89 4.38 -1.35
N ALA A 55 13.79 3.42 -1.19
CA ALA A 55 13.42 2.05 -0.81
C ALA A 55 13.01 1.98 0.66
N THR A 56 13.83 2.54 1.55
CA THR A 56 13.51 2.64 2.98
C THR A 56 12.25 3.46 3.19
N THR A 57 12.15 4.63 2.53
CA THR A 57 10.96 5.48 2.61
C THR A 57 9.71 4.76 2.13
N GLY A 58 9.81 4.07 0.99
CA GLY A 58 8.73 3.29 0.43
C GLY A 58 8.20 2.20 1.36
N ASN A 59 9.10 1.45 2.00
CA ASN A 59 8.71 0.43 2.98
C ASN A 59 8.06 1.05 4.22
N LEU A 60 8.60 2.16 4.75
CA LEU A 60 8.00 2.86 5.89
C LEU A 60 6.58 3.36 5.59
N LEU A 61 6.32 3.80 4.35
CA LEU A 61 4.98 4.22 3.93
C LEU A 61 4.02 3.03 3.82
N LEU A 62 4.49 1.87 3.35
CA LEU A 62 3.69 0.64 3.32
C LEU A 62 3.37 0.12 4.73
N ASP A 63 4.34 0.20 5.65
CA ASP A 63 4.14 -0.18 7.05
C ASP A 63 3.11 0.74 7.73
N ASN A 64 3.25 2.07 7.56
CA ASN A 64 2.26 3.02 8.07
C ASN A 64 0.87 2.78 7.46
N PHE A 65 0.79 2.49 6.16
CA PHE A 65 -0.47 2.14 5.52
C PHE A 65 -1.12 0.90 6.16
N HIS A 66 -0.33 -0.15 6.37
CA HIS A 66 -0.77 -1.39 7.00
C HIS A 66 -1.36 -1.10 8.38
N GLU A 67 -0.58 -0.44 9.24
CA GLU A 67 -0.95 -0.12 10.61
C GLU A 67 -2.23 0.72 10.64
N ALA A 68 -2.24 1.83 9.90
CA ALA A 68 -3.38 2.75 9.87
C ALA A 68 -4.69 2.08 9.40
N PHE A 69 -4.61 1.10 8.49
CA PHE A 69 -5.77 0.38 8.00
C PHE A 69 -6.24 -0.74 8.95
N PHE A 70 -5.34 -1.65 9.32
CA PHE A 70 -5.69 -2.87 10.07
C PHE A 70 -5.87 -2.62 11.57
N GLU A 71 -5.17 -1.65 12.14
CA GLU A 71 -5.33 -1.28 13.55
C GLU A 71 -6.55 -0.38 13.81
N ASN A 72 -7.15 0.16 12.74
CA ASN A 72 -8.38 0.91 12.86
C ASN A 72 -9.52 -0.02 13.33
N LYS A 73 -9.96 0.13 14.58
CA LYS A 73 -11.01 -0.70 15.17
C LYS A 73 -12.42 -0.12 15.01
N LYS A 74 -12.57 1.16 14.69
CA LYS A 74 -13.86 1.86 14.81
C LYS A 74 -14.55 2.08 13.47
N ASP A 75 -13.78 2.34 12.42
CA ASP A 75 -14.33 2.80 11.16
C ASP A 75 -14.79 1.64 10.25
N THR A 76 -15.70 1.95 9.33
CA THR A 76 -16.05 1.08 8.21
C THR A 76 -14.85 0.88 7.30
N ILE A 77 -14.88 -0.15 6.45
CA ILE A 77 -13.74 -0.52 5.59
C ILE A 77 -13.28 0.67 4.73
N LEU A 78 -14.22 1.34 4.06
CA LEU A 78 -13.90 2.47 3.18
C LEU A 78 -13.29 3.65 3.95
N VAL A 79 -13.84 3.99 5.10
CA VAL A 79 -13.33 5.09 5.94
C VAL A 79 -11.96 4.75 6.51
N ALA A 80 -11.72 3.50 6.92
CA ALA A 80 -10.41 3.05 7.38
C ALA A 80 -9.37 3.12 6.25
N LEU A 81 -9.75 2.74 5.03
CA LEU A 81 -8.89 2.81 3.85
C LEU A 81 -8.52 4.25 3.51
N GLU A 82 -9.52 5.14 3.47
CA GLU A 82 -9.32 6.56 3.22
C GLU A 82 -8.36 7.18 4.26
N LYS A 83 -8.60 6.92 5.54
CA LYS A 83 -7.71 7.37 6.62
C LYS A 83 -6.29 6.82 6.50
N ALA A 84 -6.13 5.56 6.07
CA ALA A 84 -4.81 4.97 5.85
C ALA A 84 -4.06 5.68 4.70
N VAL A 85 -4.74 5.96 3.59
CA VAL A 85 -4.15 6.72 2.47
C VAL A 85 -3.77 8.13 2.89
N ILE A 86 -4.63 8.82 3.64
CA ILE A 86 -4.33 10.16 4.19
C ILE A 86 -3.13 10.10 5.14
N SER A 87 -3.04 9.07 6.01
CA SER A 87 -1.90 8.87 6.91
C SER A 87 -0.58 8.71 6.13
N VAL A 88 -0.59 7.94 5.04
CA VAL A 88 0.57 7.78 4.16
C VAL A 88 0.98 9.09 3.54
N GLN A 89 0.02 9.87 3.03
CA GLN A 89 0.29 11.19 2.45
C GLN A 89 0.94 12.13 3.49
N GLN A 90 0.39 12.19 4.70
CA GLN A 90 0.93 13.01 5.79
C GLN A 90 2.32 12.55 6.21
N ARG A 91 2.55 11.23 6.29
CA ARG A 91 3.86 10.67 6.65
C ARG A 91 4.91 10.96 5.60
N LEU A 92 4.54 10.89 4.30
CA LEU A 92 5.43 11.29 3.23
C LEU A 92 5.89 12.73 3.42
N SER A 93 5.00 13.68 3.69
CA SER A 93 5.35 15.09 3.94
C SER A 93 6.29 15.34 5.13
N ILE A 94 6.49 14.38 6.04
CA ILE A 94 7.43 14.48 7.15
C ILE A 94 8.81 13.91 6.77
N LEU A 95 8.85 12.98 5.81
CA LEU A 95 10.06 12.27 5.38
C LEU A 95 10.83 12.97 4.26
N ILE A 96 10.25 14.03 3.68
CA ILE A 96 10.84 14.94 2.66
C ILE A 96 10.87 16.35 3.19
#